data_AF-A0A6C0JH12-F1
#
_entry.id   AF-A0A6C0JH12-F1
#
_cell.length_a   1.000
_cell.length_b   1.000
_cell.length_c   1.000
_cell.angle_alpha   90.00
_cell.angle_beta   90.00
_cell.angle_gamma   90.00
#
_symmetry.space_group_name_H-M   'P 1'
#
loop_
_entity.id
_entity.type
_entity.pdbx_description
1 polymer ?
#
loop_
_entity_poly.entity_id
_entity_poly.type
_entity_poly.pdbx_seq_one_letter_code
_entity_poly.pdbx_strand_id
1 'polypeptide(L)'
;MLGGSIAKNDVFKKIISIGYELETASLAKFTKVFENAEGPLDDDVLLNTDTAGPNLEEVLSYSSERDGELFFNRKDELLLVDSYTTASLNQGKKTVDRNVKFWIANDITSSLFSNYLNRLCLESEEKESDAKTLADKKNNLYTIETGKGEIYKLHFETLVPKECGLFADVEWIFTYYKPKRGDNLIIDTFVNVMKNLLLHLDSLELHPCKLVAHLNEDDSTADTVLVRKPEQRSLFYLPDTNMYYLQTQYVDELLVVNDICITPQMTFSVHIKDLIDVFKEIIAFNGLETESLRDSKTISENRYTTIVNIEKCIDELIIEYNKNNSHKFLDKKEEIQIIKNYLFMILYKIYIYLNVYLVNKKANASYKKYLKDSLYFNSRHANYDLYIEMRKCISEYFLGELGNERIHDIICKLVIQENVLEKYLINDSKNVRKKAFSIDKKYELEPTNRNYGNPEYSLLSYFQFFERPSQHEDNYDGDGELMHDWFRSKRLDVFSTQMDVKKNIVLAEVRMFQRLLSNYLISMNDDTLLETMTNGACNRIMRNSSPTISQFSIATLRRFVELYDKASIKPRKTEKAKRLKKTVLVSHSTRKRCPNGSRKNKLGQCIKYLHR
;
A
#
# COMPACT_ATOMS: atom_id res chain seq x y z
N MET A 1 18.32 -0.39 19.24
CA MET A 1 16.86 -0.21 19.16
C MET A 1 16.34 -1.27 18.22
N LEU A 2 15.19 -1.80 18.57
CA LEU A 2 14.71 -3.15 18.31
C LEU A 2 13.66 -3.12 17.18
N GLY A 3 13.73 -4.17 16.34
CA GLY A 3 12.70 -4.81 15.50
C GLY A 3 12.06 -4.07 14.33
N GLY A 4 11.81 -4.83 13.26
CA GLY A 4 11.21 -4.35 12.01
C GLY A 4 12.19 -3.57 11.16
N SER A 5 12.50 -4.08 9.97
CA SER A 5 13.44 -3.50 9.01
C SER A 5 13.12 -2.06 8.59
N ILE A 6 11.86 -1.65 8.76
CA ILE A 6 11.30 -0.35 8.39
C ILE A 6 11.85 0.81 9.23
N ALA A 7 12.65 0.51 10.26
CA ALA A 7 13.34 1.50 11.08
C ALA A 7 14.80 1.67 10.66
N LYS A 8 15.22 2.93 10.57
CA LYS A 8 16.61 3.41 10.46
C LYS A 8 17.50 2.70 9.43
N ASN A 9 17.32 3.01 8.15
CA ASN A 9 18.26 2.61 7.10
C ASN A 9 18.58 3.77 6.14
N ASP A 10 19.85 3.93 5.77
CA ASP A 10 20.30 4.93 4.80
C ASP A 10 19.62 4.78 3.43
N VAL A 11 19.24 3.55 3.04
CA VAL A 11 18.54 3.30 1.77
C VAL A 11 17.19 3.99 1.70
N PHE A 12 16.51 4.21 2.84
CA PHE A 12 15.20 4.88 2.84
C PHE A 12 15.30 6.36 2.43
N LYS A 13 16.50 6.96 2.45
CA LYS A 13 16.73 8.29 1.84
C LYS A 13 16.51 8.33 0.33
N LYS A 14 16.48 7.16 -0.33
CA LYS A 14 16.22 7.02 -1.77
C LYS A 14 14.75 7.09 -2.12
N ILE A 15 13.85 6.91 -1.14
CA ILE A 15 12.40 7.05 -1.33
C ILE A 15 12.11 8.51 -1.73
N ILE A 16 11.42 8.67 -2.86
CA ILE A 16 11.12 9.98 -3.47
C ILE A 16 9.81 10.52 -2.90
N SER A 17 8.78 9.69 -2.85
CA SER A 17 7.50 9.96 -2.20
C SER A 17 7.01 8.73 -1.44
N ILE A 18 6.17 8.94 -0.43
CA ILE A 18 5.59 7.86 0.36
C ILE A 18 4.14 8.19 0.68
N GLY A 19 3.27 7.19 0.58
CA GLY A 19 1.85 7.28 0.85
C GLY A 19 1.41 6.19 1.83
N TYR A 20 0.37 6.49 2.58
CA TYR A 20 -0.27 5.58 3.53
C TYR A 20 -1.76 5.59 3.32
N GLU A 21 -2.34 4.40 3.25
CA GLU A 21 -3.78 4.18 3.15
C GLU A 21 -4.19 3.48 4.45
N LEU A 22 -5.13 4.07 5.17
CA LEU A 22 -5.63 3.55 6.44
C LEU A 22 -7.10 3.20 6.26
N GLU A 23 -7.35 1.93 5.95
CA GLU A 23 -8.70 1.42 5.68
C GLU A 23 -9.39 1.03 6.98
N THR A 24 -10.68 1.34 7.12
CA THR A 24 -11.49 0.84 8.24
C THR A 24 -12.90 0.45 7.83
N ALA A 25 -13.27 -0.79 8.12
CA ALA A 25 -14.66 -1.26 8.08
C ALA A 25 -15.39 -1.05 9.43
N SER A 26 -14.82 -0.23 10.32
CA SER A 26 -15.44 0.11 11.61
C SER A 26 -16.37 1.31 11.51
N LEU A 27 -16.23 2.10 10.45
CA LEU A 27 -16.96 3.33 10.22
C LEU A 27 -17.48 3.36 8.79
N ALA A 28 -18.63 3.98 8.58
CA ALA A 28 -19.08 4.46 7.28
C ALA A 28 -19.11 6.00 7.28
N LYS A 29 -18.60 6.65 6.23
CA LYS A 29 -18.62 8.11 6.09
C LYS A 29 -19.96 8.57 5.54
N PHE A 30 -20.47 9.67 6.07
CA PHE A 30 -21.61 10.38 5.53
C PHE A 30 -21.30 11.85 5.38
N THR A 31 -21.95 12.47 4.41
CA THR A 31 -21.95 13.91 4.18
C THR A 31 -23.38 14.42 4.34
N LYS A 32 -23.57 15.36 5.25
CA LYS A 32 -24.87 16.01 5.44
C LYS A 32 -25.13 17.00 4.30
N VAL A 33 -26.26 16.81 3.62
CA VAL A 33 -26.72 17.66 2.52
C VAL A 33 -28.19 18.03 2.74
N PHE A 34 -28.64 19.09 2.07
CA PHE A 34 -30.02 19.60 2.16
C PHE A 34 -30.85 19.11 0.98
N GLU A 35 -31.97 18.44 1.24
CA GLU A 35 -32.75 17.75 0.20
C GLU A 35 -33.47 18.70 -0.78
N ASN A 36 -33.71 19.98 -0.44
CA ASN A 36 -34.30 20.98 -1.35
C ASN A 36 -33.97 22.43 -0.95
N ALA A 37 -33.30 23.20 -1.79
CA ALA A 37 -33.02 24.63 -1.55
C ALA A 37 -34.24 25.57 -1.78
N GLU A 38 -35.41 25.04 -2.21
CA GLU A 38 -36.57 25.83 -2.62
C GLU A 38 -37.88 25.54 -1.84
N GLY A 39 -37.86 24.69 -0.81
CA GLY A 39 -39.05 24.30 -0.02
C GLY A 39 -38.99 24.69 1.46
N PRO A 40 -40.14 24.86 2.16
CA PRO A 40 -40.19 25.30 3.56
C PRO A 40 -39.94 24.19 4.62
N LEU A 41 -39.50 23.00 4.21
CA LEU A 41 -39.14 21.89 5.09
C LEU A 41 -37.74 21.37 4.68
N ASP A 42 -36.73 21.88 5.35
CA ASP A 42 -35.33 21.43 5.25
C ASP A 42 -35.19 20.06 5.94
N ASP A 43 -35.46 18.97 5.24
CA ASP A 43 -35.09 17.64 5.73
C ASP A 43 -33.57 17.44 5.49
N ASP A 44 -32.81 17.39 6.59
CA ASP A 44 -31.39 17.05 6.56
C ASP A 44 -31.21 15.56 6.20
N VAL A 45 -30.44 15.28 5.15
CA VAL A 45 -30.12 13.89 4.75
C VAL A 45 -28.63 13.62 4.87
N LEU A 46 -28.29 12.36 5.20
CA LEU A 46 -26.92 11.89 5.29
C LEU A 46 -26.59 11.04 4.06
N LEU A 47 -25.71 11.57 3.22
CA LEU A 47 -25.29 10.96 1.97
C LEU A 47 -24.08 10.03 2.18
N ASN A 48 -24.21 8.76 1.83
CA ASN A 48 -23.12 7.79 1.75
C ASN A 48 -22.77 7.53 0.28
N THR A 49 -21.57 7.92 -0.11
CA THR A 49 -21.11 7.81 -1.50
C THR A 49 -19.98 6.82 -1.66
N ASP A 50 -19.85 6.21 -2.84
CA ASP A 50 -18.60 5.53 -3.21
C ASP A 50 -17.63 6.52 -3.85
N THR A 51 -16.44 6.67 -3.27
CA THR A 51 -15.45 7.62 -3.76
C THR A 51 -14.21 6.87 -4.19
N ALA A 52 -14.28 6.25 -5.37
CA ALA A 52 -13.10 5.68 -6.01
C ALA A 52 -12.23 6.80 -6.61
N GLY A 53 -10.91 6.62 -6.57
CA GLY A 53 -9.91 7.59 -7.04
C GLY A 53 -10.15 8.24 -8.42
N PRO A 54 -10.60 7.51 -9.47
CA PRO A 54 -10.90 8.11 -10.78
C PRO A 54 -11.99 9.19 -10.74
N ASN A 55 -12.96 9.04 -9.82
CA ASN A 55 -14.10 9.95 -9.72
C ASN A 55 -13.75 11.21 -8.93
N LEU A 56 -12.63 11.22 -8.21
CA LEU A 56 -12.20 12.37 -7.41
C LEU A 56 -11.84 13.55 -8.33
N GLU A 57 -11.11 13.29 -9.42
CA GLU A 57 -10.80 14.33 -10.41
C GLU A 57 -12.05 14.81 -11.13
N GLU A 58 -13.00 13.92 -11.40
CA GLU A 58 -14.28 14.25 -12.04
C GLU A 58 -15.18 15.11 -11.11
N VAL A 59 -15.34 14.71 -9.84
CA VAL A 59 -16.05 15.47 -8.81
C VAL A 59 -15.42 16.85 -8.61
N LEU A 60 -14.09 16.97 -8.67
CA LEU A 60 -13.37 18.23 -8.52
C LEU A 60 -13.37 19.12 -9.78
N SER A 61 -13.57 18.54 -10.98
CA SER A 61 -13.47 19.26 -12.26
C SER A 61 -14.81 19.61 -12.90
N TYR A 62 -15.94 19.03 -12.45
CA TYR A 62 -17.23 19.23 -13.08
C TYR A 62 -17.84 20.62 -12.85
N SER A 63 -17.89 21.42 -13.93
CA SER A 63 -18.78 22.55 -14.10
C SER A 63 -20.04 22.09 -14.85
N SER A 64 -21.14 21.97 -14.10
CA SER A 64 -22.55 21.89 -14.54
C SER A 64 -22.80 21.84 -16.05
N GLU A 65 -23.38 20.74 -16.59
CA GLU A 65 -24.49 20.84 -17.57
C GLU A 65 -25.11 19.54 -18.10
N ARG A 66 -24.67 18.30 -17.76
CA ARG A 66 -25.38 17.11 -18.28
C ARG A 66 -25.74 15.97 -17.31
N ASP A 67 -25.14 15.86 -16.12
CA ASP A 67 -25.51 14.88 -15.07
C ASP A 67 -25.69 15.57 -13.70
N GLY A 68 -26.54 16.59 -13.65
CA GLY A 68 -26.53 17.65 -12.64
C GLY A 68 -26.73 17.26 -11.18
N GLU A 69 -27.54 16.25 -10.85
CA GLU A 69 -27.90 15.95 -9.44
C GLU A 69 -26.83 15.15 -8.69
N LEU A 70 -26.31 14.08 -9.31
CA LEU A 70 -25.28 13.20 -8.74
C LEU A 70 -24.04 14.00 -8.31
N PHE A 71 -23.46 14.76 -9.23
CA PHE A 71 -22.26 15.55 -8.94
C PHE A 71 -22.51 16.77 -8.08
N PHE A 72 -23.75 17.28 -8.02
CA PHE A 72 -24.06 18.44 -7.17
C PHE A 72 -24.02 18.06 -5.70
N ASN A 73 -24.64 16.94 -5.31
CA ASN A 73 -24.62 16.45 -3.93
C ASN A 73 -23.21 16.16 -3.41
N ARG A 74 -22.31 15.76 -4.32
CA ARG A 74 -20.92 15.43 -3.98
C ARG A 74 -20.01 16.65 -3.78
N LYS A 75 -20.41 17.85 -4.22
CA LYS A 75 -19.61 19.08 -4.04
C LYS A 75 -19.46 19.49 -2.58
N ASP A 76 -20.44 19.13 -1.77
CA ASP A 76 -20.43 19.43 -0.34
C ASP A 76 -19.57 18.42 0.43
N GLU A 77 -19.12 17.31 -0.16
CA GLU A 77 -18.29 16.33 0.55
C GLU A 77 -16.96 16.92 1.03
N LEU A 78 -16.71 16.82 2.34
CA LEU A 78 -15.37 17.03 2.86
C LEU A 78 -14.45 15.87 2.46
N LEU A 79 -13.54 16.14 1.53
CA LEU A 79 -12.60 15.16 1.01
C LEU A 79 -11.15 15.41 1.47
N LEU A 80 -10.80 16.65 1.79
CA LEU A 80 -9.43 17.05 2.12
C LEU A 80 -9.39 17.76 3.47
N VAL A 81 -8.46 17.34 4.33
CA VAL A 81 -8.20 17.97 5.63
C VAL A 81 -6.76 18.49 5.68
N ASP A 82 -6.56 19.59 6.40
CA ASP A 82 -5.22 20.11 6.66
C ASP A 82 -4.38 19.07 7.41
N SER A 83 -3.16 18.85 6.91
CA SER A 83 -2.15 18.04 7.57
C SER A 83 -1.08 18.92 8.19
N TYR A 84 -0.59 18.57 9.38
CA TYR A 84 0.32 19.37 10.17
C TYR A 84 1.65 18.67 10.43
N THR A 85 2.71 19.45 10.56
CA THR A 85 4.05 18.92 10.84
C THR A 85 4.15 18.29 12.24
N THR A 86 4.97 17.24 12.40
CA THR A 86 5.20 16.61 13.72
C THR A 86 5.74 17.62 14.74
N ALA A 87 6.63 18.51 14.30
CA ALA A 87 7.24 19.50 15.17
C ALA A 87 6.21 20.49 15.72
N SER A 88 5.24 20.93 14.91
CA SER A 88 4.19 21.83 15.38
C SER A 88 3.25 21.11 16.34
N LEU A 89 2.80 19.90 15.99
CA LEU A 89 1.88 19.12 16.84
C LEU A 89 2.49 18.85 18.22
N ASN A 90 3.78 18.51 18.29
CA ASN A 90 4.50 18.31 19.56
C ASN A 90 4.59 19.57 20.43
N GLN A 91 4.44 20.76 19.84
CA GLN A 91 4.46 22.05 20.54
C GLN A 91 3.04 22.57 20.83
N GLY A 92 1.99 21.80 20.54
CA GLY A 92 0.61 22.26 20.62
C GLY A 92 0.26 23.33 19.57
N LYS A 93 1.00 23.38 18.46
CA LYS A 93 0.80 24.32 17.35
C LYS A 93 0.30 23.60 16.10
N LYS A 94 -0.47 24.29 15.27
CA LYS A 94 -0.98 23.80 14.00
C LYS A 94 -0.28 24.51 12.84
N THR A 95 0.80 23.93 12.32
CA THR A 95 1.52 24.44 11.14
C THR A 95 1.32 23.46 9.99
N VAL A 96 0.60 23.89 8.96
CA VAL A 96 0.23 23.06 7.81
C VAL A 96 1.48 22.61 7.04
N ASP A 97 1.58 21.32 6.76
CA ASP A 97 2.61 20.74 5.89
C ASP A 97 2.11 20.69 4.45
N ARG A 98 2.59 21.64 3.64
CA ARG A 98 2.18 21.74 2.22
C ARG A 98 2.67 20.59 1.35
N ASN A 99 3.59 19.75 1.83
CA ASN A 99 4.08 18.59 1.08
C ASN A 99 3.24 17.34 1.32
N VAL A 100 2.24 17.43 2.19
CA VAL A 100 1.38 16.34 2.62
C VAL A 100 -0.06 16.64 2.23
N LYS A 101 -0.73 15.63 1.66
CA LYS A 101 -2.18 15.66 1.44
C LYS A 101 -2.81 14.60 2.31
N PHE A 102 -3.84 14.98 3.06
CA PHE A 102 -4.66 14.09 3.88
C PHE A 102 -6.08 14.07 3.31
N TRP A 103 -6.38 12.99 2.60
CA TRP A 103 -7.68 12.73 2.00
C TRP A 103 -8.53 11.79 2.84
N ILE A 104 -9.83 11.97 2.78
CA ILE A 104 -10.86 11.12 3.38
C ILE A 104 -11.73 10.58 2.25
N ALA A 105 -11.43 9.36 1.83
CA ALA A 105 -12.14 8.65 0.76
C ALA A 105 -13.09 7.60 1.34
N ASN A 106 -13.96 7.10 0.48
CA ASN A 106 -14.89 6.02 0.78
C ASN A 106 -14.56 4.81 -0.07
N ASP A 107 -14.24 3.70 0.58
CA ASP A 107 -14.01 2.42 -0.09
C ASP A 107 -15.18 1.47 0.17
N ILE A 108 -15.34 0.47 -0.68
CA ILE A 108 -16.39 -0.53 -0.56
C ILE A 108 -15.76 -1.86 -0.19
N THR A 109 -16.05 -2.33 1.03
CA THR A 109 -15.67 -3.69 1.44
C THR A 109 -16.87 -4.47 1.98
N SER A 110 -16.82 -5.80 1.84
CA SER A 110 -17.82 -6.68 2.47
C SER A 110 -17.45 -6.85 3.94
N SER A 111 -18.31 -6.36 4.84
CA SER A 111 -18.16 -6.50 6.28
C SER A 111 -19.22 -7.44 6.85
N LEU A 112 -19.05 -7.89 8.10
CA LEU A 112 -20.09 -8.64 8.81
C LEU A 112 -21.38 -7.84 8.95
N PHE A 113 -21.27 -6.51 9.02
CA PHE A 113 -22.38 -5.59 9.07
C PHE A 113 -23.12 -5.53 7.75
N SER A 114 -22.40 -5.34 6.62
CA SER A 114 -23.02 -5.35 5.29
C SER A 114 -23.70 -6.69 5.01
N ASN A 115 -23.07 -7.81 5.40
CA ASN A 115 -23.66 -9.15 5.27
C ASN A 115 -24.92 -9.34 6.12
N TYR A 116 -24.98 -8.74 7.31
CA TYR A 116 -26.17 -8.76 8.15
C TYR A 116 -27.29 -7.92 7.54
N LEU A 117 -26.99 -6.71 7.11
CA LEU A 117 -27.97 -5.83 6.47
C LEU A 117 -28.50 -6.43 5.17
N ASN A 118 -27.64 -7.03 4.35
CA ASN A 118 -28.04 -7.75 3.14
C ASN A 118 -29.08 -8.84 3.43
N ARG A 119 -28.94 -9.59 4.54
CA ARG A 119 -29.95 -10.58 4.92
C ARG A 119 -31.27 -9.93 5.31
N LEU A 120 -31.23 -8.79 6.00
CA LEU A 120 -32.43 -8.06 6.39
C LEU A 120 -33.21 -7.54 5.17
N CYS A 121 -32.53 -7.08 4.12
CA CYS A 121 -33.20 -6.56 2.92
C CYS A 121 -33.50 -7.62 1.85
N LEU A 122 -32.81 -8.77 1.83
CA LEU A 122 -33.17 -9.89 0.95
C LEU A 122 -34.46 -10.62 1.39
N GLU A 123 -34.96 -10.37 2.60
CA GLU A 123 -36.30 -10.80 3.02
C GLU A 123 -37.42 -9.96 2.36
N SER A 124 -37.09 -8.84 1.69
CA SER A 124 -38.05 -7.93 1.01
C SER A 124 -37.94 -7.86 -0.53
N GLU A 125 -36.94 -8.50 -1.16
CA GLU A 125 -36.69 -8.36 -2.60
C GLU A 125 -37.33 -9.48 -3.45
N GLU A 126 -38.44 -9.17 -4.15
CA GLU A 126 -38.74 -9.84 -5.42
C GLU A 126 -37.68 -9.44 -6.46
N LYS A 127 -37.28 -10.39 -7.30
CA LYS A 127 -36.17 -10.28 -8.28
C LYS A 127 -36.36 -9.11 -9.26
N GLU A 128 -35.84 -7.94 -8.95
CA GLU A 128 -35.77 -6.80 -9.87
C GLU A 128 -34.38 -6.66 -10.52
N SER A 129 -34.35 -6.17 -11.77
CA SER A 129 -33.17 -6.15 -12.63
C SER A 129 -32.48 -4.79 -12.77
N ASP A 130 -33.09 -3.70 -12.27
CA ASP A 130 -32.70 -2.34 -12.67
C ASP A 130 -32.05 -1.56 -11.52
N ALA A 131 -30.85 -1.06 -11.79
CA ALA A 131 -29.93 -0.42 -10.84
C ALA A 131 -30.50 0.79 -10.09
N LYS A 132 -31.28 1.61 -10.80
CA LYS A 132 -31.88 2.84 -10.28
C LYS A 132 -32.97 2.53 -9.25
N THR A 133 -33.81 1.55 -9.55
CA THR A 133 -34.87 1.06 -8.66
C THR A 133 -34.31 0.52 -7.35
N LEU A 134 -33.15 -0.15 -7.39
CA LEU A 134 -32.48 -0.66 -6.19
C LEU A 134 -31.91 0.47 -5.31
N ALA A 135 -31.37 1.53 -5.91
CA ALA A 135 -30.86 2.69 -5.19
C ALA A 135 -32.00 3.50 -4.54
N ASP A 136 -33.08 3.75 -5.29
CA ASP A 136 -34.25 4.48 -4.80
C ASP A 136 -34.91 3.74 -3.62
N LYS A 137 -35.07 2.41 -3.73
CA LYS A 137 -35.54 1.57 -2.60
C LYS A 137 -34.61 1.71 -1.40
N LYS A 138 -33.30 1.61 -1.60
CA LYS A 138 -32.32 1.69 -0.52
C LYS A 138 -32.31 3.04 0.21
N ASN A 139 -32.58 4.14 -0.50
CA ASN A 139 -32.66 5.47 0.10
C ASN A 139 -33.82 5.61 1.10
N ASN A 140 -34.86 4.79 0.95
CA ASN A 140 -35.98 4.75 1.89
C ASN A 140 -35.79 3.71 3.01
N LEU A 141 -34.80 2.81 2.88
CA LEU A 141 -34.62 1.71 3.82
C LEU A 141 -34.08 2.13 5.18
N TYR A 142 -33.27 3.18 5.29
CA TYR A 142 -32.51 3.43 6.52
C TYR A 142 -32.65 4.85 7.06
N THR A 143 -32.87 4.95 8.37
CA THR A 143 -32.79 6.22 9.11
C THR A 143 -31.90 6.10 10.33
N ILE A 144 -31.31 7.22 10.74
CA ILE A 144 -30.60 7.35 12.01
C ILE A 144 -31.44 8.21 12.96
N GLU A 145 -31.76 7.66 14.12
CA GLU A 145 -32.41 8.39 15.20
C GLU A 145 -31.38 8.75 16.27
N THR A 146 -31.16 10.04 16.54
CA THR A 146 -30.22 10.48 17.58
C THR A 146 -30.88 10.52 18.95
N GLY A 147 -30.07 10.47 20.02
CA GLY A 147 -30.55 10.65 21.39
C GLY A 147 -31.21 12.01 21.66
N LYS A 148 -31.10 12.98 20.75
CA LYS A 148 -31.76 14.30 20.82
C LYS A 148 -33.12 14.34 20.11
N GLY A 149 -33.54 13.23 19.49
CA GLY A 149 -34.79 13.14 18.71
C GLY A 149 -34.67 13.63 17.28
N GLU A 150 -33.45 13.90 16.78
CA GLU A 150 -33.22 14.19 15.37
C GLU A 150 -33.29 12.89 14.57
N ILE A 151 -33.93 12.93 13.41
CA ILE A 151 -34.03 11.80 12.49
C ILE A 151 -33.37 12.20 11.19
N TYR A 152 -32.33 11.46 10.80
CA TYR A 152 -31.64 11.63 9.52
C TYR A 152 -32.02 10.51 8.57
N LYS A 153 -32.49 10.84 7.37
CA LYS A 153 -32.61 9.86 6.28
C LYS A 153 -31.24 9.55 5.70
N LEU A 154 -31.01 8.31 5.27
CA LEU A 154 -29.76 7.90 4.65
C LEU A 154 -29.93 7.73 3.15
N HIS A 155 -29.23 8.55 2.38
CA HIS A 155 -29.18 8.41 0.92
C HIS A 155 -27.87 7.75 0.51
N PHE A 156 -27.95 6.87 -0.47
CA PHE A 156 -26.84 6.12 -1.02
C PHE A 156 -26.67 6.49 -2.48
N GLU A 157 -25.47 6.93 -2.79
CA GLU A 157 -25.13 7.36 -4.14
C GLU A 157 -23.87 6.64 -4.58
N THR A 158 -24.06 5.54 -5.31
CA THR A 158 -22.97 4.69 -5.79
C THR A 158 -23.00 4.58 -7.31
N LEU A 159 -21.85 4.70 -7.95
CA LEU A 159 -21.75 4.67 -9.42
C LEU A 159 -22.11 3.32 -10.05
N VAL A 160 -22.05 2.25 -9.26
CA VAL A 160 -22.44 0.90 -9.69
C VAL A 160 -23.52 0.41 -8.73
N PRO A 161 -24.65 -0.16 -9.20
CA PRO A 161 -25.64 -0.76 -8.31
C PRO A 161 -24.99 -1.73 -7.33
N LYS A 162 -25.31 -1.56 -6.05
CA LYS A 162 -24.77 -2.33 -4.94
C LYS A 162 -25.89 -3.00 -4.17
N GLU A 163 -25.51 -4.05 -3.46
CA GLU A 163 -26.38 -4.75 -2.53
C GLU A 163 -26.99 -3.76 -1.51
N CYS A 164 -28.25 -4.02 -1.15
CA CYS A 164 -29.08 -3.17 -0.30
C CYS A 164 -28.47 -2.90 1.08
N GLY A 165 -27.65 -3.81 1.63
CA GLY A 165 -26.98 -3.64 2.92
C GLY A 165 -25.59 -3.00 2.88
N LEU A 166 -25.11 -2.57 1.71
CA LEU A 166 -23.72 -2.09 1.57
C LEU A 166 -23.56 -0.63 1.99
N PHE A 167 -22.71 -0.35 2.97
CA PHE A 167 -22.33 0.99 3.36
C PHE A 167 -20.88 1.21 2.94
N ALA A 168 -20.56 2.38 2.36
CA ALA A 168 -19.19 2.70 2.00
C ALA A 168 -18.38 2.99 3.27
N ASP A 169 -17.31 2.22 3.44
CA ASP A 169 -16.35 2.28 4.53
C ASP A 169 -15.43 3.50 4.40
N VAL A 170 -14.62 3.79 5.42
CA VAL A 170 -13.72 4.95 5.42
C VAL A 170 -12.29 4.53 5.06
N GLU A 171 -11.66 5.33 4.20
CA GLU A 171 -10.23 5.25 3.92
C GLU A 171 -9.57 6.63 4.16
N TRP A 172 -8.57 6.66 5.05
CA TRP A 172 -7.74 7.86 5.23
C TRP A 172 -6.43 7.73 4.46
N ILE A 173 -6.22 8.63 3.50
CA ILE A 173 -5.08 8.56 2.59
C ILE A 173 -4.14 9.74 2.85
N PHE A 174 -2.90 9.43 3.20
CA PHE A 174 -1.84 10.42 3.41
C PHE A 174 -0.76 10.27 2.35
N THR A 175 -0.48 11.33 1.58
CA THR A 175 0.58 11.31 0.57
C THR A 175 1.63 12.38 0.85
N TYR A 176 2.88 11.97 1.06
CA TYR A 176 4.06 12.83 1.17
C TYR A 176 4.76 12.89 -0.18
N TYR A 177 4.59 13.99 -0.91
CA TYR A 177 5.25 14.15 -2.21
C TYR A 177 6.75 14.42 -2.10
N LYS A 178 7.17 15.02 -0.99
CA LYS A 178 8.57 15.39 -0.70
C LYS A 178 8.86 15.15 0.79
N PRO A 179 8.86 13.89 1.26
CA PRO A 179 9.12 13.58 2.65
C PRO A 179 10.51 14.07 3.06
N LYS A 180 10.65 14.47 4.33
CA LYS A 180 11.95 14.82 4.88
C LYS A 180 12.86 13.59 4.82
N ARG A 181 13.96 13.69 4.08
CA ARG A 181 14.92 12.60 3.94
C ARG A 181 15.58 12.29 5.28
N GLY A 182 15.63 11.01 5.63
CA GLY A 182 16.28 10.52 6.84
C GLY A 182 16.26 9.00 6.90
N ASP A 183 17.09 8.43 7.76
CA ASP A 183 17.19 6.97 7.89
C ASP A 183 15.87 6.37 8.41
N ASN A 184 15.11 7.12 9.20
CA ASN A 184 13.83 6.72 9.79
C ASN A 184 12.61 7.15 8.94
N LEU A 185 12.80 7.46 7.65
CA LEU A 185 11.74 8.08 6.82
C LEU A 185 10.38 7.40 6.97
N ILE A 186 10.31 6.06 6.90
CA ILE A 186 9.06 5.30 6.99
C ILE A 186 8.38 5.49 8.36
N ILE A 187 9.11 5.30 9.46
CA ILE A 187 8.52 5.44 10.80
C ILE A 187 8.19 6.91 11.11
N ASP A 188 9.06 7.85 10.74
CA ASP A 188 8.87 9.28 11.04
C ASP A 188 7.64 9.84 10.32
N THR A 189 7.44 9.46 9.05
CA THR A 189 6.25 9.86 8.28
C THR A 189 5.01 9.14 8.76
N PHE A 190 5.08 7.82 9.06
CA PHE A 190 3.94 7.11 9.63
C PHE A 190 3.50 7.65 11.01
N VAL A 191 4.43 8.04 11.88
CA VAL A 191 4.11 8.70 13.15
C VAL A 191 3.42 10.05 12.91
N ASN A 192 3.86 10.82 11.91
CA ASN A 192 3.17 12.06 11.55
C ASN A 192 1.74 11.80 11.06
N VAL A 193 1.53 10.76 10.24
CA VAL A 193 0.21 10.31 9.82
C VAL A 193 -0.67 9.99 11.03
N MET A 194 -0.16 9.17 11.96
CA MET A 194 -0.91 8.81 13.18
C MET A 194 -1.27 10.04 14.01
N LYS A 195 -0.38 11.01 14.16
CA LYS A 195 -0.68 12.24 14.91
C LYS A 195 -1.78 13.08 14.26
N ASN A 196 -1.76 13.20 12.93
CA ASN A 196 -2.82 13.91 12.21
C ASN A 196 -4.14 13.17 12.26
N LEU A 197 -4.14 11.84 12.11
CA LEU A 197 -5.35 11.03 12.25
C LEU A 197 -5.90 11.12 13.68
N LEU A 198 -5.06 11.02 14.72
CA LEU A 198 -5.50 11.17 16.10
C LEU A 198 -6.08 12.57 16.36
N LEU A 199 -5.46 13.62 15.83
CA LEU A 199 -6.00 14.98 15.93
C LEU A 199 -7.38 15.11 15.27
N HIS A 200 -7.56 14.49 14.09
CA HIS A 200 -8.83 14.44 13.38
C HIS A 200 -9.89 13.71 14.20
N LEU A 201 -9.59 12.50 14.66
CA LEU A 201 -10.51 11.67 15.44
C LEU A 201 -10.83 12.27 16.82
N ASP A 202 -9.87 12.92 17.47
CA ASP A 202 -10.05 13.61 18.76
C ASP A 202 -10.91 14.88 18.65
N SER A 203 -11.10 15.40 17.43
CA SER A 203 -11.98 16.54 17.16
C SER A 203 -13.44 16.15 16.91
N LEU A 204 -13.74 14.85 16.85
CA LEU A 204 -15.11 14.37 16.61
C LEU A 204 -15.99 14.49 17.86
N GLU A 205 -17.21 14.98 17.68
CA GLU A 205 -18.27 14.95 18.67
C GLU A 205 -19.07 13.66 18.55
N LEU A 206 -19.33 13.01 19.69
CA LEU A 206 -20.09 11.77 19.74
C LEU A 206 -21.59 12.05 19.95
N HIS A 207 -22.41 11.57 19.02
CA HIS A 207 -23.86 11.55 19.13
C HIS A 207 -24.33 10.09 19.25
N PRO A 208 -24.86 9.66 20.41
CA PRO A 208 -25.49 8.37 20.52
C PRO A 208 -26.69 8.30 19.57
N CYS A 209 -26.81 7.22 18.80
CA CYS A 209 -27.87 7.04 17.83
C CYS A 209 -28.37 5.60 17.74
N LYS A 210 -29.46 5.39 17.02
CA LYS A 210 -30.00 4.09 16.59
C LYS A 210 -30.09 4.07 15.08
N LEU A 211 -29.80 2.92 14.48
CA LEU A 211 -30.01 2.68 13.06
C LEU A 211 -31.29 1.86 12.89
N VAL A 212 -32.25 2.40 12.16
CA VAL A 212 -33.56 1.79 11.92
C VAL A 212 -33.68 1.44 10.44
N ALA A 213 -34.15 0.24 10.17
CA ALA A 213 -34.47 -0.24 8.83
C ALA A 213 -35.99 -0.25 8.60
N HIS A 214 -36.46 0.23 7.46
CA HIS A 214 -37.87 0.29 7.06
C HIS A 214 -38.10 -0.72 5.94
N LEU A 215 -38.66 -1.90 6.26
CA LEU A 215 -38.70 -3.03 5.32
C LEU A 215 -39.91 -3.07 4.38
N ASN A 216 -40.95 -2.25 4.63
CA ASN A 216 -42.16 -2.17 3.80
C ASN A 216 -42.56 -0.70 3.58
N GLU A 217 -42.69 -0.27 2.31
CA GLU A 217 -43.07 1.12 1.94
C GLU A 217 -44.59 1.36 1.94
N ASP A 218 -45.41 0.29 1.86
CA ASP A 218 -46.83 0.40 1.43
C ASP A 218 -47.89 0.39 2.54
N ASP A 219 -47.53 0.30 3.83
CA ASP A 219 -48.56 0.27 4.88
C ASP A 219 -48.25 1.18 6.06
N SER A 220 -49.32 1.78 6.60
CA SER A 220 -49.33 2.73 7.72
C SER A 220 -48.79 2.18 9.06
N THR A 221 -48.28 0.95 9.04
CA THR A 221 -47.44 0.32 10.05
C THR A 221 -46.20 -0.25 9.35
N ALA A 222 -45.24 0.61 8.98
CA ALA A 222 -43.96 0.14 8.47
C ALA A 222 -43.36 -0.86 9.47
N ASP A 223 -42.96 -2.05 9.00
CA ASP A 223 -42.19 -3.00 9.81
C ASP A 223 -40.80 -2.40 10.03
N THR A 224 -40.70 -1.50 11.01
CA THR A 224 -39.45 -0.87 11.41
C THR A 224 -38.63 -1.86 12.22
N VAL A 225 -37.44 -2.20 11.74
CA VAL A 225 -36.51 -3.10 12.42
C VAL A 225 -35.32 -2.31 12.94
N LEU A 226 -35.16 -2.30 14.27
CA LEU A 226 -33.94 -1.78 14.90
C LEU A 226 -32.75 -2.70 14.58
N VAL A 227 -31.65 -2.13 14.10
CA VAL A 227 -30.40 -2.86 13.81
C VAL A 227 -29.62 -3.12 15.11
N ARG A 228 -29.88 -4.27 15.76
CA ARG A 228 -29.56 -4.51 17.19
C ARG A 228 -28.09 -4.79 17.61
N LYS A 229 -27.11 -4.81 16.71
CA LYS A 229 -25.70 -5.15 17.09
C LYS A 229 -24.69 -4.07 16.72
N PRO A 230 -24.48 -3.07 17.58
CA PRO A 230 -25.24 -2.79 18.82
C PRO A 230 -26.55 -2.05 18.53
N GLU A 231 -27.53 -2.13 19.46
CA GLU A 231 -28.79 -1.35 19.39
C GLU A 231 -28.52 0.15 19.43
N GLN A 232 -27.62 0.57 20.31
CA GLN A 232 -27.12 1.93 20.41
C GLN A 232 -25.77 2.02 19.70
N ARG A 233 -25.66 2.92 18.74
CA ARG A 233 -24.44 3.20 17.96
C ARG A 233 -23.90 4.58 18.26
N SER A 234 -22.67 4.79 17.82
CA SER A 234 -22.01 6.08 17.78
C SER A 234 -22.13 6.70 16.38
N LEU A 235 -22.74 7.88 16.28
CA LEU A 235 -22.63 8.78 15.15
C LEU A 235 -21.63 9.88 15.51
N PHE A 236 -20.46 9.86 14.90
CA PHE A 236 -19.41 10.85 15.13
C PHE A 236 -19.56 12.01 14.16
N TYR A 237 -19.58 13.23 14.65
CA TYR A 237 -19.68 14.45 13.85
C TYR A 237 -18.38 15.24 13.90
N LEU A 238 -17.91 15.77 12.78
CA LEU A 238 -16.79 16.71 12.77
C LEU A 238 -17.34 18.16 12.81
N PRO A 239 -17.10 18.92 13.90
CA PRO A 239 -17.61 20.28 14.05
C PRO A 239 -17.22 21.22 12.89
N ASP A 240 -18.11 22.17 12.60
CA ASP A 240 -17.97 23.16 11.52
C ASP A 240 -17.81 22.56 10.11
N THR A 241 -18.22 21.31 9.94
CA THR A 241 -18.25 20.62 8.64
C THR A 241 -19.58 19.91 8.48
N ASN A 242 -19.79 19.25 7.36
CA ASN A 242 -20.95 18.39 7.15
C ASN A 242 -20.60 16.91 7.23
N MET A 243 -19.44 16.55 7.79
CA MET A 243 -18.94 15.19 7.78
C MET A 243 -19.36 14.43 9.04
N TYR A 244 -19.89 13.22 8.81
CA TYR A 244 -20.29 12.28 9.85
C TYR A 244 -19.64 10.90 9.63
N TYR A 245 -19.43 10.16 10.71
CA TYR A 245 -19.07 8.74 10.68
C TYR A 245 -20.03 7.91 11.52
N LEU A 246 -20.66 6.91 10.90
CA LEU A 246 -21.49 5.95 11.61
C LEU A 246 -20.65 4.74 12.03
N GLN A 247 -20.79 4.29 13.27
CA GLN A 247 -20.21 3.03 13.75
C GLN A 247 -20.87 1.81 13.07
N THR A 248 -20.09 1.05 12.31
CA THR A 248 -20.56 -0.11 11.54
C THR A 248 -20.10 -1.46 12.09
N GLN A 249 -19.35 -1.55 13.20
CA GLN A 249 -18.99 -2.87 13.73
C GLN A 249 -20.23 -3.66 14.17
N TYR A 250 -20.24 -4.96 13.86
CA TYR A 250 -21.31 -5.89 14.22
C TYR A 250 -20.97 -6.64 15.51
N VAL A 251 -20.95 -5.90 16.63
CA VAL A 251 -20.73 -6.44 17.98
C VAL A 251 -21.72 -5.84 18.97
N ASP A 252 -22.09 -6.60 19.99
CA ASP A 252 -23.09 -6.20 20.99
C ASP A 252 -22.45 -5.39 22.13
N GLU A 253 -21.70 -4.37 21.75
CA GLU A 253 -20.93 -3.49 22.64
C GLU A 253 -20.95 -2.08 22.04
N LEU A 254 -21.14 -1.04 22.87
CA LEU A 254 -20.94 0.34 22.45
C LEU A 254 -19.44 0.61 22.35
N LEU A 255 -18.97 0.94 21.16
CA LEU A 255 -17.55 1.20 20.90
C LEU A 255 -17.29 2.70 20.84
N VAL A 256 -16.10 3.09 21.30
CA VAL A 256 -15.64 4.48 21.26
C VAL A 256 -14.58 4.66 20.18
N VAL A 257 -14.15 5.90 19.93
CA VAL A 257 -13.12 6.23 18.92
C VAL A 257 -11.85 5.36 19.06
N ASN A 258 -11.43 5.08 20.29
CA ASN A 258 -10.24 4.26 20.56
C ASN A 258 -10.36 2.79 20.11
N ASP A 259 -11.59 2.30 19.87
CA ASP A 259 -11.89 0.93 19.45
C ASP A 259 -11.97 0.77 17.92
N ILE A 260 -11.91 1.87 17.16
CA ILE A 260 -11.87 1.83 15.69
C ILE A 260 -10.66 1.03 15.23
N CYS A 261 -10.89 0.08 14.34
CA CYS A 261 -9.86 -0.82 13.81
C CYS A 261 -9.43 -0.41 12.42
N ILE A 262 -8.13 -0.19 12.23
CA ILE A 262 -7.56 0.26 10.96
C ILE A 262 -6.58 -0.76 10.39
N THR A 263 -6.58 -0.89 9.06
CA THR A 263 -5.61 -1.68 8.30
C THR A 263 -4.67 -0.73 7.56
N PRO A 264 -3.42 -0.55 8.03
CA PRO A 264 -2.49 0.33 7.35
C PRO A 264 -1.81 -0.36 6.16
N GLN A 265 -1.83 0.31 5.02
CA GLN A 265 -1.05 -0.02 3.83
C GLN A 265 -0.06 1.12 3.54
N MET A 266 1.01 0.80 2.81
CA MET A 266 2.06 1.76 2.47
C MET A 266 2.42 1.62 1.01
N THR A 267 2.54 2.74 0.32
CA THR A 267 3.01 2.80 -1.07
C THR A 267 4.15 3.81 -1.14
N PHE A 268 5.19 3.55 -1.94
CA PHE A 268 6.30 4.49 -2.09
C PHE A 268 6.79 4.55 -3.53
N SER A 269 7.36 5.69 -3.90
CA SER A 269 8.06 5.84 -5.17
C SER A 269 9.57 5.90 -4.98
N VAL A 270 10.30 5.34 -5.93
CA VAL A 270 11.76 5.31 -5.93
C VAL A 270 12.27 5.25 -7.36
N HIS A 271 13.51 5.70 -7.58
CA HIS A 271 14.21 5.37 -8.83
C HIS A 271 14.41 3.87 -8.92
N ILE A 272 14.13 3.28 -10.08
CA ILE A 272 14.14 1.83 -10.23
C ILE A 272 15.50 1.21 -9.90
N LYS A 273 16.61 1.94 -10.13
CA LYS A 273 17.97 1.50 -9.78
C LYS A 273 18.18 1.21 -8.28
N ASP A 274 17.42 1.85 -7.40
CA ASP A 274 17.53 1.71 -5.94
C ASP A 274 16.44 0.74 -5.39
N LEU A 275 15.53 0.23 -6.23
CA LEU A 275 14.33 -0.49 -5.81
C LEU A 275 14.61 -1.79 -5.03
N ILE A 276 15.48 -2.65 -5.55
CA ILE A 276 15.77 -3.96 -4.92
C ILE A 276 16.39 -3.76 -3.54
N ASP A 277 17.28 -2.79 -3.39
CA ASP A 277 17.90 -2.46 -2.11
C ASP A 277 16.86 -1.99 -1.10
N VAL A 278 15.93 -1.12 -1.52
CA VAL A 278 14.81 -0.70 -0.67
C VAL A 278 13.93 -1.90 -0.30
N PHE A 279 13.59 -2.79 -1.24
CA PHE A 279 12.78 -3.98 -0.95
C PHE A 279 13.43 -4.90 0.08
N LYS A 280 14.72 -5.21 -0.11
CA LYS A 280 15.51 -6.03 0.82
C LYS A 280 15.51 -5.43 2.22
N GLU A 281 15.74 -4.12 2.32
CA GLU A 281 15.74 -3.41 3.60
C GLU A 281 14.34 -3.24 4.19
N ILE A 282 13.24 -3.32 3.43
CA ILE A 282 11.85 -3.34 3.95
C ILE A 282 11.43 -4.72 4.48
N ILE A 283 12.13 -5.81 4.13
CA ILE A 283 11.82 -7.16 4.62
C ILE A 283 12.90 -7.75 5.53
N ALA A 284 14.06 -7.11 5.68
CA ALA A 284 15.17 -7.63 6.48
C ALA A 284 14.78 -7.78 7.97
N PHE A 285 14.74 -9.01 8.49
CA PHE A 285 14.42 -9.19 9.90
C PHE A 285 15.62 -8.83 10.79
N ASN A 286 15.58 -7.63 11.41
CA ASN A 286 16.63 -7.13 12.31
C ASN A 286 16.21 -7.12 13.80
N GLY A 287 15.13 -7.82 14.15
CA GLY A 287 14.58 -7.87 15.50
C GLY A 287 15.26 -8.88 16.42
N LEU A 288 15.13 -8.68 17.74
CA LEU A 288 15.42 -9.76 18.70
C LEU A 288 14.40 -10.87 18.51
N GLU A 289 14.87 -12.11 18.52
CA GLU A 289 14.03 -13.30 18.39
C GLU A 289 13.24 -13.51 19.69
N THR A 290 11.94 -13.24 19.62
CA THR A 290 10.95 -13.59 20.65
C THR A 290 10.01 -14.65 20.10
N GLU A 291 9.37 -15.41 20.99
CA GLU A 291 8.38 -16.41 20.60
C GLU A 291 7.26 -15.82 19.73
N SER A 292 6.81 -14.60 20.08
CA SER A 292 5.79 -13.84 19.33
C SER A 292 6.22 -13.40 17.92
N LEU A 293 7.51 -13.43 17.58
CA LEU A 293 8.05 -12.97 16.29
C LEU A 293 8.60 -14.11 15.41
N ARG A 294 8.60 -15.36 15.89
CA ARG A 294 9.23 -16.50 15.19
C ARG A 294 8.64 -16.75 13.81
N ASP A 295 7.32 -16.71 13.69
CA ASP A 295 6.62 -16.90 12.41
C ASP A 295 6.90 -15.73 11.46
N SER A 296 6.88 -14.51 11.98
CA SER A 296 7.20 -13.30 11.23
C SER A 296 8.63 -13.30 10.70
N LYS A 297 9.60 -13.80 11.47
CA LYS A 297 10.98 -13.99 11.05
C LYS A 297 11.06 -14.97 9.88
N THR A 298 10.48 -16.17 10.03
CA THR A 298 10.47 -17.20 8.99
C THR A 298 9.87 -16.69 7.68
N ILE A 299 8.73 -15.98 7.76
CA ILE A 299 8.08 -15.38 6.59
C ILE A 299 8.97 -14.31 5.95
N SER A 300 9.60 -13.46 6.75
CA SER A 300 10.49 -12.40 6.25
C SER A 300 11.74 -12.96 5.58
N GLU A 301 12.36 -13.99 6.16
CA GLU A 301 13.52 -14.70 5.61
C GLU A 301 13.18 -15.41 4.28
N ASN A 302 12.02 -16.05 4.21
CA ASN A 302 11.55 -16.68 2.97
C ASN A 302 11.34 -15.63 1.86
N ARG A 303 10.71 -14.50 2.17
CA ARG A 303 10.51 -13.39 1.22
C ARG A 303 11.83 -12.77 0.78
N TYR A 304 12.75 -12.55 1.72
CA TYR A 304 14.10 -12.05 1.42
C TYR A 304 14.84 -13.00 0.48
N THR A 305 14.77 -14.30 0.76
CA THR A 305 15.36 -15.34 -0.09
C THR A 305 14.76 -15.34 -1.50
N THR A 306 13.44 -15.16 -1.65
CA THR A 306 12.82 -15.00 -2.97
C THR A 306 13.41 -13.81 -3.73
N ILE A 307 13.54 -12.63 -3.11
CA ILE A 307 14.12 -11.45 -3.77
C ILE A 307 15.56 -11.72 -4.21
N VAL A 308 16.39 -12.26 -3.31
CA VAL A 308 17.79 -12.59 -3.61
C VAL A 308 17.91 -13.64 -4.71
N ASN A 309 17.02 -14.63 -4.75
CA ASN A 309 17.05 -15.66 -5.78
C ASN A 309 16.69 -15.12 -7.17
N ILE A 310 15.71 -14.22 -7.26
CA ILE A 310 15.36 -13.57 -8.53
C ILE A 310 16.47 -12.63 -8.99
N GLU A 311 17.10 -11.88 -8.07
CA GLU A 311 18.25 -11.05 -8.40
C GLU A 311 19.43 -11.90 -8.93
N LYS A 312 19.75 -13.02 -8.26
CA LYS A 312 20.75 -13.98 -8.74
C LYS A 312 20.39 -14.56 -10.11
N CYS A 313 19.11 -14.87 -10.34
CA CYS A 313 18.63 -15.31 -11.65
C CYS A 313 19.03 -14.30 -12.73
N ILE A 314 18.77 -13.02 -12.50
CA ILE A 314 19.05 -11.94 -13.45
C ILE A 314 20.55 -11.74 -13.67
N ASP A 315 21.35 -11.83 -12.61
CA ASP A 315 22.81 -11.79 -12.72
C ASP A 315 23.33 -12.92 -13.62
N GLU A 316 22.87 -14.15 -13.40
CA GLU A 316 23.22 -15.31 -14.22
C GLU A 316 22.72 -15.18 -15.66
N LEU A 317 21.51 -14.65 -15.88
CA LEU A 317 20.99 -14.37 -17.22
C LEU A 317 21.92 -13.42 -17.99
N ILE A 318 22.39 -12.34 -17.37
CA ILE A 318 23.31 -11.39 -18.01
C ILE A 318 24.68 -12.05 -18.27
N ILE A 319 25.19 -12.82 -17.32
CA ILE A 319 26.48 -13.54 -17.48
C ILE A 319 26.42 -14.50 -18.67
N GLU A 320 25.39 -15.35 -18.73
CA GLU A 320 25.22 -16.33 -19.78
C GLU A 320 24.90 -15.69 -21.14
N TYR A 321 24.14 -14.58 -21.15
CA TYR A 321 23.93 -13.81 -22.37
C TYR A 321 25.25 -13.26 -22.94
N ASN A 322 26.08 -12.64 -22.09
CA ASN A 322 27.37 -12.05 -22.48
C ASN A 322 28.40 -13.07 -22.98
N LYS A 323 28.28 -14.34 -22.55
CA LYS A 323 29.12 -15.45 -23.05
C LYS A 323 28.78 -15.83 -24.48
N ASN A 324 27.49 -15.80 -24.83
CA ASN A 324 26.98 -16.39 -26.06
C ASN A 324 26.59 -15.38 -27.15
N ASN A 325 26.63 -14.07 -26.87
CA ASN A 325 26.17 -13.02 -27.78
C ASN A 325 27.24 -11.95 -28.06
N SER A 326 27.11 -11.30 -29.22
CA SER A 326 28.03 -10.25 -29.67
C SER A 326 27.81 -8.90 -28.99
N HIS A 327 26.55 -8.53 -28.75
CA HIS A 327 26.19 -7.34 -27.97
C HIS A 327 26.31 -7.70 -26.50
N LYS A 328 27.08 -6.93 -25.71
CA LYS A 328 27.38 -7.27 -24.31
C LYS A 328 27.05 -6.13 -23.35
N PHE A 329 26.63 -6.52 -22.16
CA PHE A 329 26.39 -5.64 -21.01
C PHE A 329 27.64 -5.62 -20.11
N LEU A 330 28.58 -4.66 -20.30
CA LEU A 330 29.89 -4.63 -19.62
C LEU A 330 30.23 -3.28 -18.97
N ASP A 331 30.01 -2.15 -19.65
CA ASP A 331 30.74 -0.91 -19.34
C ASP A 331 29.91 0.15 -18.59
N LYS A 332 28.58 0.02 -18.53
CA LYS A 332 27.69 1.02 -17.95
C LYS A 332 26.93 0.47 -16.73
N LYS A 333 27.57 0.50 -15.56
CA LYS A 333 27.07 -0.14 -14.33
C LYS A 333 25.68 0.35 -13.91
N GLU A 334 25.40 1.64 -14.02
CA GLU A 334 24.13 2.22 -13.57
C GLU A 334 22.98 1.81 -14.50
N GLU A 335 23.19 1.89 -15.80
CA GLU A 335 22.24 1.50 -16.84
C GLU A 335 21.96 -0.01 -16.81
N ILE A 336 23.00 -0.81 -16.58
CA ILE A 336 22.83 -2.25 -16.34
C ILE A 336 21.98 -2.49 -15.08
N GLN A 337 22.20 -1.74 -13.99
CA GLN A 337 21.38 -1.87 -12.79
C GLN A 337 19.91 -1.50 -13.05
N ILE A 338 19.66 -0.46 -13.84
CA ILE A 338 18.30 -0.08 -14.26
C ILE A 338 17.63 -1.23 -15.03
N ILE A 339 18.31 -1.79 -16.03
CA ILE A 339 17.82 -2.93 -16.83
C ILE A 339 17.55 -4.15 -15.93
N LYS A 340 18.49 -4.48 -15.02
CA LYS A 340 18.34 -5.55 -14.04
C LYS A 340 17.08 -5.36 -13.18
N ASN A 341 16.83 -4.15 -12.71
CA ASN A 341 15.71 -3.89 -11.80
C ASN A 341 14.36 -3.87 -12.54
N TYR A 342 14.31 -3.50 -13.83
CA TYR A 342 13.12 -3.73 -14.66
C TYR A 342 12.85 -5.23 -14.84
N LEU A 343 13.89 -6.01 -15.20
CA LEU A 343 13.77 -7.47 -15.30
C LEU A 343 13.31 -8.10 -13.97
N PHE A 344 13.84 -7.61 -12.85
CA PHE A 344 13.43 -8.04 -11.53
C PHE A 344 11.93 -7.87 -11.31
N MET A 345 11.36 -6.71 -11.64
CA MET A 345 9.94 -6.46 -11.42
C MET A 345 9.05 -7.37 -12.27
N ILE A 346 9.41 -7.56 -13.55
CA ILE A 346 8.68 -8.46 -14.46
C ILE A 346 8.77 -9.91 -13.97
N LEU A 347 9.98 -10.41 -13.72
CA LEU A 347 10.21 -11.78 -13.29
C LEU A 347 9.68 -12.05 -11.88
N TYR A 348 9.65 -11.06 -11.00
CA TYR A 348 9.06 -11.18 -9.67
C TYR A 348 7.56 -11.48 -9.74
N LYS A 349 6.79 -10.75 -10.58
CA LYS A 349 5.37 -11.06 -10.79
C LYS A 349 5.16 -12.47 -11.35
N ILE A 350 5.98 -12.86 -12.33
CA ILE A 350 5.92 -14.20 -12.94
C ILE A 350 6.28 -15.27 -11.90
N TYR A 351 7.31 -15.06 -11.08
CA TYR A 351 7.71 -15.97 -10.01
C TYR A 351 6.55 -16.20 -9.03
N ILE A 352 5.91 -15.14 -8.56
CA ILE A 352 4.78 -15.25 -7.63
C ILE A 352 3.58 -15.91 -8.30
N TYR A 353 3.32 -15.61 -9.57
CA TYR A 353 2.27 -16.28 -10.33
C TYR A 353 2.49 -17.80 -10.40
N LEU A 354 3.67 -18.24 -10.82
CA LEU A 354 3.99 -19.66 -11.04
C LEU A 354 4.10 -20.45 -9.72
N ASN A 355 4.72 -19.85 -8.70
CA ASN A 355 5.09 -20.58 -7.47
C ASN A 355 4.12 -20.39 -6.31
N VAL A 356 3.26 -19.37 -6.34
CA VAL A 356 2.32 -19.08 -5.24
C VAL A 356 0.88 -19.09 -5.74
N TYR A 357 0.56 -18.24 -6.72
CA TYR A 357 -0.81 -18.07 -7.19
C TYR A 357 -1.38 -19.35 -7.79
N LEU A 358 -0.67 -19.98 -8.74
CA LEU A 358 -1.13 -21.23 -9.37
C LEU A 358 -1.24 -22.39 -8.39
N VAL A 359 -0.28 -22.52 -7.47
CA VAL A 359 -0.29 -23.57 -6.45
C VAL A 359 -1.52 -23.44 -5.56
N ASN A 360 -1.79 -22.24 -5.06
CA ASN A 360 -2.93 -22.00 -4.19
C ASN A 360 -4.27 -22.10 -4.93
N LYS A 361 -4.33 -21.65 -6.19
CA LYS A 361 -5.52 -21.81 -7.04
C LYS A 361 -5.84 -23.28 -7.32
N LYS A 362 -4.83 -24.13 -7.53
CA LYS A 362 -5.01 -25.58 -7.68
C LYS A 362 -5.45 -26.24 -6.37
N ALA A 363 -4.96 -25.75 -5.22
CA ALA A 363 -5.32 -26.28 -3.90
C ALA A 363 -6.72 -25.85 -3.42
N ASN A 364 -7.22 -24.69 -3.86
CA ASN A 364 -8.52 -24.18 -3.45
C ASN A 364 -9.24 -23.49 -4.61
N ALA A 365 -10.36 -24.06 -5.06
CA ALA A 365 -11.18 -23.50 -6.13
C ALA A 365 -11.80 -22.12 -5.79
N SER A 366 -11.93 -21.81 -4.50
CA SER A 366 -12.35 -20.48 -3.99
C SER A 366 -11.19 -19.50 -3.80
N TYR A 367 -9.97 -19.88 -4.22
CA TYR A 367 -8.79 -19.02 -4.06
C TYR A 367 -8.92 -17.71 -4.84
N LYS A 368 -8.28 -16.68 -4.29
CA LYS A 368 -8.43 -15.26 -4.67
C LYS A 368 -8.38 -15.03 -6.18
N LYS A 369 -9.29 -14.18 -6.66
CA LYS A 369 -9.46 -13.85 -8.08
C LYS A 369 -8.21 -13.16 -8.67
N TYR A 370 -7.50 -12.35 -7.88
CA TYR A 370 -6.47 -11.44 -8.38
C TYR A 370 -5.05 -11.81 -7.94
N LEU A 371 -4.07 -11.60 -8.83
CA LEU A 371 -2.65 -11.86 -8.57
C LEU A 371 -2.10 -10.99 -7.44
N LYS A 372 -2.57 -9.73 -7.34
CA LYS A 372 -2.13 -8.76 -6.32
C LYS A 372 -2.16 -9.33 -4.91
N ASP A 373 -3.10 -10.22 -4.61
CA ASP A 373 -3.31 -10.74 -3.27
C ASP A 373 -2.29 -11.81 -2.85
N SER A 374 -1.48 -12.28 -3.79
CA SER A 374 -0.33 -13.15 -3.54
C SER A 374 0.99 -12.37 -3.50
N LEU A 375 0.99 -11.10 -3.94
CA LEU A 375 2.16 -10.23 -3.94
C LEU A 375 2.34 -9.59 -2.57
N TYR A 376 3.58 -9.54 -2.09
CA TYR A 376 3.93 -8.85 -0.85
C TYR A 376 4.58 -7.48 -1.11
N PHE A 377 5.19 -7.31 -2.29
CA PHE A 377 5.39 -6.02 -2.95
C PHE A 377 4.58 -6.03 -4.24
N ASN A 378 3.71 -5.05 -4.43
CA ASN A 378 2.93 -4.93 -5.65
C ASN A 378 3.45 -3.74 -6.47
N SER A 379 3.83 -3.99 -7.72
CA SER A 379 4.16 -2.92 -8.67
C SER A 379 2.88 -2.27 -9.14
N ARG A 380 2.72 -0.96 -9.00
CA ARG A 380 1.56 -0.24 -9.57
C ARG A 380 1.75 0.08 -11.07
N HIS A 381 2.55 -0.75 -11.74
CA HIS A 381 2.81 -0.73 -13.19
C HIS A 381 2.54 -2.10 -13.79
N ALA A 382 1.97 -2.15 -14.99
CA ALA A 382 1.83 -3.39 -15.73
C ALA A 382 3.21 -3.91 -16.17
N ASN A 383 3.33 -5.22 -16.43
CA ASN A 383 4.58 -5.75 -16.95
C ASN A 383 4.90 -5.20 -18.34
N TYR A 384 3.87 -4.84 -19.12
CA TYR A 384 4.04 -4.15 -20.39
C TYR A 384 4.74 -2.78 -20.23
N ASP A 385 4.31 -1.96 -19.28
CA ASP A 385 4.91 -0.63 -19.05
C ASP A 385 6.38 -0.75 -18.64
N LEU A 386 6.66 -1.71 -17.75
CA LEU A 386 8.03 -2.06 -17.33
C LEU A 386 8.88 -2.56 -18.52
N TYR A 387 8.29 -3.36 -19.40
CA TYR A 387 8.95 -3.88 -20.59
C TYR A 387 9.29 -2.75 -21.59
N ILE A 388 8.38 -1.82 -21.83
CA ILE A 388 8.59 -0.68 -22.74
C ILE A 388 9.73 0.21 -22.24
N GLU A 389 9.74 0.56 -20.95
CA GLU A 389 10.84 1.36 -20.39
C GLU A 389 12.17 0.61 -20.38
N MET A 390 12.15 -0.69 -20.07
CA MET A 390 13.36 -1.53 -20.19
C MET A 390 13.89 -1.56 -21.62
N ARG A 391 13.01 -1.68 -22.61
CA ARG A 391 13.37 -1.67 -24.05
C ARG A 391 14.04 -0.35 -24.42
N LYS A 392 13.50 0.78 -23.95
CA LYS A 392 14.13 2.11 -24.13
C LYS A 392 15.51 2.16 -23.51
N CYS A 393 15.66 1.70 -22.26
CA CYS A 393 16.96 1.65 -21.57
C CYS A 393 17.99 0.78 -22.31
N ILE A 394 17.59 -0.37 -22.88
CA ILE A 394 18.49 -1.22 -23.67
C ILE A 394 18.86 -0.54 -24.99
N SER A 395 17.91 0.12 -25.65
CA SER A 395 18.19 0.90 -26.86
C SER A 395 19.20 2.02 -26.60
N GLU A 396 19.01 2.80 -25.53
CA GLU A 396 19.93 3.85 -25.09
C GLU A 396 21.30 3.30 -24.67
N TYR A 397 21.32 2.13 -24.01
CA TYR A 397 22.56 1.46 -23.64
C TYR A 397 23.43 1.18 -24.88
N PHE A 398 22.81 0.74 -25.98
CA PHE A 398 23.45 0.53 -27.29
C PHE A 398 23.38 1.76 -28.22
N LEU A 399 23.29 2.97 -27.66
CA LEU A 399 23.37 4.25 -28.37
C LEU A 399 22.35 4.43 -29.51
N GLY A 400 21.21 3.75 -29.44
CA GLY A 400 20.19 3.78 -30.49
C GLY A 400 20.62 3.16 -31.82
N GLU A 401 21.75 2.44 -31.86
CA GLU A 401 22.28 1.83 -33.09
C GLU A 401 21.43 0.63 -33.57
N LEU A 402 20.51 0.15 -32.72
CA LEU A 402 19.74 -1.06 -32.95
C LEU A 402 18.26 -0.74 -33.17
N GLY A 403 17.69 -1.29 -34.24
CA GLY A 403 16.26 -1.22 -34.52
C GLY A 403 15.40 -1.96 -33.48
N ASN A 404 14.12 -1.59 -33.43
CA ASN A 404 13.13 -2.11 -32.49
C ASN A 404 13.04 -3.64 -32.41
N GLU A 405 13.06 -4.32 -33.56
CA GLU A 405 13.05 -5.80 -33.63
C GLU A 405 14.32 -6.41 -33.03
N ARG A 406 15.46 -5.76 -33.23
CA ARG A 406 16.75 -6.24 -32.71
C ARG A 406 16.83 -6.10 -31.20
N ILE A 407 16.27 -5.03 -30.64
CA ILE A 407 16.16 -4.88 -29.18
C ILE A 407 15.28 -5.98 -28.59
N HIS A 408 14.14 -6.28 -29.21
CA HIS A 408 13.29 -7.38 -28.76
C HIS A 408 14.01 -8.74 -28.80
N ASP A 409 14.74 -9.03 -29.88
CA ASP A 409 15.59 -10.24 -30.00
C ASP A 409 16.65 -10.30 -28.88
N ILE A 410 17.27 -9.17 -28.53
CA ILE A 410 18.20 -9.08 -27.38
C ILE A 410 17.48 -9.42 -26.08
N ILE A 411 16.30 -8.85 -25.82
CA ILE A 411 15.53 -9.12 -24.61
C ILE A 411 15.17 -10.60 -24.52
N CYS A 412 14.64 -11.19 -25.60
CA CYS A 412 14.28 -12.60 -25.63
C CYS A 412 15.50 -13.51 -25.40
N LYS A 413 16.65 -13.22 -26.02
CA LYS A 413 17.89 -13.98 -25.77
C LYS A 413 18.46 -13.79 -24.37
N LEU A 414 18.28 -12.60 -23.79
CA LEU A 414 18.70 -12.31 -22.44
C LEU A 414 17.83 -13.06 -21.42
N VAL A 415 16.51 -13.07 -21.60
CA VAL A 415 15.58 -13.64 -20.62
C VAL A 415 15.37 -15.15 -20.80
N ILE A 416 15.20 -15.62 -22.05
CA ILE A 416 14.78 -17.00 -22.34
C ILE A 416 16.01 -17.93 -22.34
N GLN A 417 16.49 -18.24 -21.14
CA GLN A 417 17.61 -19.15 -20.92
C GLN A 417 17.18 -20.30 -20.01
N GLU A 418 16.75 -21.40 -20.62
CA GLU A 418 16.10 -22.54 -19.96
C GLU A 418 16.83 -23.00 -18.68
N ASN A 419 18.14 -23.24 -18.77
CA ASN A 419 18.93 -23.73 -17.63
C ASN A 419 18.97 -22.77 -16.44
N VAL A 420 18.96 -21.45 -16.68
CA VAL A 420 18.98 -20.44 -15.62
C VAL A 420 17.58 -20.32 -15.02
N LEU A 421 16.55 -20.23 -15.86
CA LEU A 421 15.16 -20.07 -15.42
C LEU A 421 14.66 -21.29 -14.65
N GLU A 422 14.96 -22.51 -15.09
CA GLU A 422 14.59 -23.74 -14.37
C GLU A 422 15.24 -23.82 -12.98
N LYS A 423 16.43 -23.24 -12.81
CA LYS A 423 17.16 -23.26 -11.54
C LYS A 423 16.63 -22.23 -10.53
N TYR A 424 16.18 -21.06 -10.99
CA TYR A 424 15.88 -19.93 -10.10
C TYR A 424 14.44 -19.43 -10.14
N LEU A 425 13.72 -19.58 -11.26
CA LEU A 425 12.38 -19.01 -11.44
C LEU A 425 11.25 -19.96 -11.01
N ILE A 426 11.52 -21.27 -10.92
CA ILE A 426 10.52 -22.29 -10.56
C ILE A 426 10.97 -23.12 -9.37
N ASN A 427 10.07 -23.34 -8.41
CA ASN A 427 10.28 -24.23 -7.27
C ASN A 427 9.79 -25.66 -7.57
N ASP A 428 8.74 -25.80 -8.39
CA ASP A 428 8.18 -27.09 -8.81
C ASP A 428 7.87 -27.05 -10.31
N SER A 429 8.60 -27.88 -11.07
CA SER A 429 8.45 -27.99 -12.52
C SER A 429 7.09 -28.58 -12.95
N LYS A 430 6.31 -29.18 -12.05
CA LYS A 430 4.94 -29.65 -12.35
C LYS A 430 3.96 -28.52 -12.63
N ASN A 431 4.28 -27.29 -12.21
CA ASN A 431 3.43 -26.13 -12.44
C ASN A 431 3.67 -25.43 -13.78
N VAL A 432 4.63 -25.92 -14.56
CA VAL A 432 5.04 -25.29 -15.82
C VAL A 432 5.13 -26.36 -16.90
N ARG A 433 4.69 -26.05 -18.12
CA ARG A 433 4.80 -26.97 -19.24
C ARG A 433 6.27 -27.30 -19.51
N LYS A 434 6.57 -28.57 -19.80
CA LYS A 434 7.89 -28.97 -20.31
C LYS A 434 8.27 -28.10 -21.51
N LYS A 435 9.47 -27.51 -21.49
CA LYS A 435 9.98 -26.57 -22.51
C LYS A 435 9.32 -25.19 -22.53
N ALA A 436 8.59 -24.78 -21.49
CA ALA A 436 8.05 -23.41 -21.41
C ALA A 436 9.12 -22.31 -21.42
N PHE A 437 10.36 -22.63 -21.03
CA PHE A 437 11.49 -21.70 -21.03
C PHE A 437 12.45 -21.91 -22.20
N SER A 438 12.03 -22.66 -23.22
CA SER A 438 12.86 -22.90 -24.40
C SER A 438 12.78 -21.72 -25.36
N ILE A 439 13.94 -21.29 -25.88
CA ILE A 439 14.03 -20.30 -26.96
C ILE A 439 13.86 -20.93 -28.36
N ASP A 440 13.81 -22.26 -28.44
CA ASP A 440 13.66 -22.97 -29.71
C ASP A 440 12.28 -22.69 -30.31
N LYS A 441 12.27 -22.17 -31.54
CA LYS A 441 11.06 -21.81 -32.28
C LYS A 441 10.06 -22.95 -32.42
N LYS A 442 10.49 -24.21 -32.34
CA LYS A 442 9.55 -25.36 -32.38
C LYS A 442 8.60 -25.41 -31.18
N TYR A 443 8.92 -24.69 -30.09
CA TYR A 443 8.08 -24.56 -28.89
C TYR A 443 7.44 -23.17 -28.77
N GLU A 444 7.63 -22.31 -29.77
CA GLU A 444 6.93 -21.03 -29.88
C GLU A 444 5.43 -21.26 -30.00
N LEU A 445 4.64 -20.40 -29.34
CA LEU A 445 3.20 -20.40 -29.49
C LEU A 445 2.83 -19.26 -30.43
N GLU A 446 2.00 -19.55 -31.42
CA GLU A 446 1.48 -18.53 -32.34
C GLU A 446 0.36 -17.70 -31.67
N PRO A 447 0.11 -16.45 -32.09
CA PRO A 447 -0.94 -15.59 -31.52
C PRO A 447 -2.37 -16.16 -31.54
N THR A 448 -2.63 -17.13 -32.42
CA THR A 448 -3.91 -17.86 -32.50
C THR A 448 -4.06 -18.95 -31.45
N ASN A 449 -3.00 -19.29 -30.73
CA ASN A 449 -3.03 -20.28 -29.67
C ASN A 449 -3.69 -19.71 -28.40
N ARG A 450 -4.66 -20.42 -27.81
CA ARG A 450 -5.35 -20.01 -26.58
C ARG A 450 -4.42 -19.73 -25.38
N ASN A 451 -3.23 -20.33 -25.37
CA ASN A 451 -2.22 -20.18 -24.32
C ASN A 451 -1.10 -19.19 -24.71
N TYR A 452 -1.22 -18.52 -25.86
CA TYR A 452 -0.28 -17.48 -26.27
C TYR A 452 -0.22 -16.38 -25.21
N GLY A 453 0.99 -16.02 -24.81
CA GLY A 453 1.21 -15.07 -23.74
C GLY A 453 1.05 -15.64 -22.33
N ASN A 454 0.77 -16.93 -22.12
CA ASN A 454 0.73 -17.49 -20.75
C ASN A 454 2.13 -18.02 -20.35
N PRO A 455 2.75 -17.48 -19.26
CA PRO A 455 4.10 -17.88 -18.87
C PRO A 455 4.18 -19.33 -18.33
N GLU A 456 3.05 -19.97 -18.00
CA GLU A 456 2.99 -21.41 -17.69
C GLU A 456 3.33 -22.27 -18.91
N TYR A 457 3.02 -21.80 -20.12
CA TYR A 457 3.13 -22.57 -21.35
C TYR A 457 4.32 -22.18 -22.21
N SER A 458 4.65 -20.90 -22.29
CA SER A 458 5.82 -20.39 -23.01
C SER A 458 6.16 -18.97 -22.57
N LEU A 459 7.29 -18.80 -21.89
CA LEU A 459 7.82 -17.49 -21.52
C LEU A 459 8.29 -16.71 -22.74
N LEU A 460 8.74 -17.39 -23.81
CA LEU A 460 9.02 -16.74 -25.09
C LEU A 460 7.75 -16.07 -25.62
N SER A 461 6.63 -16.79 -25.64
CA SER A 461 5.34 -16.22 -26.07
C SER A 461 4.85 -15.10 -25.16
N TYR A 462 5.15 -15.15 -23.85
CA TYR A 462 4.85 -14.07 -22.91
C TYR A 462 5.50 -12.75 -23.32
N PHE A 463 6.80 -12.76 -23.63
CA PHE A 463 7.49 -11.55 -24.10
C PHE A 463 7.07 -11.13 -25.51
N GLN A 464 6.74 -12.07 -26.38
CA GLN A 464 6.20 -11.76 -27.70
C GLN A 464 4.81 -11.13 -27.64
N PHE A 465 4.00 -11.48 -26.65
CA PHE A 465 2.66 -10.92 -26.44
C PHE A 465 2.72 -9.39 -26.22
N PHE A 466 3.79 -8.87 -25.61
CA PHE A 466 4.01 -7.42 -25.48
C PHE A 466 4.10 -6.71 -26.84
N GLU A 467 4.74 -7.34 -27.84
CA GLU A 467 4.90 -6.77 -29.18
C GLU A 467 3.73 -7.10 -30.11
N ARG A 468 3.13 -8.29 -29.95
CA ARG A 468 2.13 -8.85 -30.86
C ARG A 468 1.00 -9.53 -30.07
N PRO A 469 0.18 -8.77 -29.30
CA PRO A 469 -0.90 -9.36 -28.50
C PRO A 469 -1.90 -10.10 -29.38
N SER A 470 -2.53 -11.13 -28.82
CA SER A 470 -3.53 -11.91 -29.54
C SER A 470 -4.80 -11.09 -29.78
N GLN A 471 -5.39 -11.20 -30.96
CA GLN A 471 -6.59 -10.43 -31.36
C GLN A 471 -7.91 -11.06 -30.87
N HIS A 472 -7.88 -11.95 -29.87
CA HIS A 472 -9.10 -12.46 -29.23
C HIS A 472 -9.88 -11.33 -28.54
N GLU A 473 -11.22 -11.40 -28.59
CA GLU A 473 -12.12 -10.39 -27.99
C GLU A 473 -11.82 -10.10 -26.51
N ASP A 474 -11.43 -11.13 -25.74
CA ASP A 474 -11.05 -10.99 -24.33
C ASP A 474 -9.83 -10.08 -24.07
N ASN A 475 -9.06 -9.74 -25.11
CA ASN A 475 -7.85 -8.93 -24.98
C ASN A 475 -8.08 -7.46 -25.28
N TYR A 476 -9.31 -7.01 -25.46
CA TYR A 476 -9.63 -5.60 -25.56
C TYR A 476 -10.09 -5.06 -24.19
N ASP A 477 -9.74 -3.81 -23.87
CA ASP A 477 -10.25 -3.13 -22.70
C ASP A 477 -11.63 -2.52 -22.92
N GLY A 478 -12.15 -1.83 -21.90
CA GLY A 478 -13.48 -1.23 -21.94
C GLY A 478 -13.65 -0.21 -23.07
N ASP A 479 -12.55 0.35 -23.56
CA ASP A 479 -12.51 1.35 -24.62
C ASP A 479 -12.22 0.73 -26.00
N GLY A 480 -12.09 -0.60 -26.06
CA GLY A 480 -11.77 -1.31 -27.28
C GLY A 480 -10.29 -1.22 -27.67
N GLU A 481 -9.40 -0.83 -26.75
CA GLU A 481 -7.95 -0.87 -26.99
C GLU A 481 -7.37 -2.25 -26.70
N LEU A 482 -6.46 -2.69 -27.56
CA LEU A 482 -5.83 -3.99 -27.44
C LEU A 482 -4.84 -4.01 -26.25
N MET A 483 -5.06 -4.90 -25.30
CA MET A 483 -4.19 -5.07 -24.13
C MET A 483 -2.92 -5.82 -24.50
N HIS A 484 -1.77 -5.17 -24.26
CA HIS A 484 -0.45 -5.75 -24.52
C HIS A 484 0.12 -6.58 -23.36
N ASP A 485 -0.56 -6.71 -22.22
CA ASP A 485 -0.12 -7.53 -21.09
C ASP A 485 -1.09 -8.69 -20.85
N TRP A 486 -0.61 -9.93 -20.93
CA TRP A 486 -1.43 -11.11 -20.72
C TRP A 486 -2.05 -11.17 -19.32
N PHE A 487 -1.35 -10.69 -18.28
CA PHE A 487 -1.94 -10.65 -16.93
C PHE A 487 -3.11 -9.67 -16.86
N ARG A 488 -3.04 -8.56 -17.60
CA ARG A 488 -4.14 -7.60 -17.75
C ARG A 488 -5.29 -8.22 -18.55
N SER A 489 -4.97 -8.83 -19.69
CA SER A 489 -5.99 -9.43 -20.58
C SER A 489 -6.76 -10.57 -19.93
N LYS A 490 -6.11 -11.33 -19.03
CA LYS A 490 -6.78 -12.36 -18.21
C LYS A 490 -7.41 -11.84 -16.92
N ARG A 491 -7.47 -10.51 -16.75
CA ARG A 491 -8.01 -9.83 -15.56
C ARG A 491 -7.40 -10.33 -14.24
N LEU A 492 -6.15 -10.80 -14.31
CA LEU A 492 -5.39 -11.27 -13.15
C LEU A 492 -4.71 -10.10 -12.43
N ASP A 493 -4.26 -9.09 -13.18
CA ASP A 493 -3.48 -7.95 -12.68
C ASP A 493 -4.15 -6.59 -12.96
N VAL A 494 -5.45 -6.49 -12.68
CA VAL A 494 -6.27 -5.27 -12.92
C VAL A 494 -5.92 -4.08 -12.01
N PHE A 495 -5.10 -4.30 -10.97
CA PHE A 495 -4.75 -3.26 -9.98
C PHE A 495 -3.36 -2.67 -10.19
N SER A 496 -2.51 -3.34 -10.97
CA SER A 496 -1.18 -2.81 -11.31
C SER A 496 -1.21 -1.85 -12.49
N THR A 497 -2.34 -1.70 -13.18
CA THR A 497 -2.45 -1.00 -14.47
C THR A 497 -2.82 0.48 -14.31
N GLN A 498 -2.37 1.12 -13.23
CA GLN A 498 -2.87 2.44 -12.86
C GLN A 498 -1.92 3.59 -13.23
N MET A 499 -0.65 3.31 -13.53
CA MET A 499 0.35 4.37 -13.72
C MET A 499 1.43 4.02 -14.74
N ASP A 500 1.73 4.98 -15.62
CA ASP A 500 2.92 4.95 -16.46
C ASP A 500 4.20 5.02 -15.62
N VAL A 501 5.27 4.43 -16.15
CA VAL A 501 6.62 4.64 -15.62
C VAL A 501 7.22 5.88 -16.29
N LYS A 502 7.59 6.89 -15.49
CA LYS A 502 8.20 8.14 -15.98
C LYS A 502 9.56 8.36 -15.33
N LYS A 503 10.58 8.67 -16.15
CA LYS A 503 11.95 8.98 -15.68
C LYS A 503 12.57 7.88 -14.81
N ASN A 504 12.29 6.62 -15.12
CA ASN A 504 12.72 5.47 -14.33
C ASN A 504 12.30 5.54 -12.85
N ILE A 505 11.20 6.23 -12.54
CA ILE A 505 10.59 6.24 -11.21
C ILE A 505 9.45 5.24 -11.23
N VAL A 506 9.47 4.32 -10.27
CA VAL A 506 8.43 3.31 -10.09
C VAL A 506 7.72 3.48 -8.76
N LEU A 507 6.47 3.04 -8.71
CA LEU A 507 5.60 3.03 -7.56
C LEU A 507 5.40 1.58 -7.08
N ALA A 508 5.71 1.33 -5.82
CA ALA A 508 5.59 0.02 -5.19
C ALA A 508 4.73 0.10 -3.93
N GLU A 509 3.71 -0.75 -3.88
CA GLU A 509 2.82 -0.95 -2.75
C GLU A 509 3.38 -2.08 -1.87
N VAL A 510 3.50 -1.83 -0.58
CA VAL A 510 3.98 -2.78 0.44
C VAL A 510 2.78 -3.40 1.13
N ARG A 511 2.20 -4.42 0.50
CA ARG A 511 0.99 -5.14 0.98
C ARG A 511 1.16 -5.81 2.35
N MET A 512 2.40 -5.98 2.80
CA MET A 512 2.71 -6.52 4.11
C MET A 512 3.01 -5.45 5.18
N PHE A 513 2.79 -4.16 4.88
CA PHE A 513 3.21 -3.06 5.76
C PHE A 513 2.66 -3.19 7.17
N GLN A 514 1.37 -3.52 7.31
CA GLN A 514 0.73 -3.81 8.58
C GLN A 514 1.53 -4.81 9.42
N ARG A 515 1.96 -5.93 8.84
CA ARG A 515 2.74 -6.96 9.55
C ARG A 515 4.13 -6.46 9.94
N LEU A 516 4.78 -5.70 9.06
CA LEU A 516 6.07 -5.07 9.35
C LEU A 516 5.94 -4.10 10.53
N LEU A 517 4.84 -3.34 10.57
CA LEU A 517 4.51 -2.45 11.67
C LEU A 517 4.23 -3.23 12.96
N SER A 518 3.45 -4.32 12.93
CA SER A 518 3.25 -5.17 14.12
C SER A 518 4.57 -5.64 14.71
N ASN A 519 5.49 -6.11 13.85
CA ASN A 519 6.81 -6.55 14.31
C ASN A 519 7.60 -5.41 14.96
N TYR A 520 7.54 -4.21 14.37
CA TYR A 520 8.16 -3.02 14.93
C TYR A 520 7.53 -2.66 16.30
N LEU A 521 6.19 -2.64 16.40
CA LEU A 521 5.48 -2.34 17.65
C LEU A 521 5.80 -3.34 18.77
N ILE A 522 5.74 -4.65 18.48
CA ILE A 522 6.09 -5.71 19.44
C ILE A 522 7.53 -5.52 19.96
N SER A 523 8.44 -5.12 19.08
CA SER A 523 9.84 -4.92 19.44
C SER A 523 10.12 -3.68 20.29
N MET A 524 9.15 -2.76 20.41
CA MET A 524 9.22 -1.69 21.40
C MET A 524 9.21 -2.21 22.85
N ASN A 525 8.81 -3.49 23.04
CA ASN A 525 8.84 -4.21 24.30
C ASN A 525 8.13 -3.45 25.44
N ASP A 526 6.91 -3.00 25.16
CA ASP A 526 6.01 -2.33 26.10
C ASP A 526 4.82 -3.25 26.39
N ASP A 527 4.67 -3.66 27.65
CA ASP A 527 3.66 -4.65 28.06
C ASP A 527 2.23 -4.15 27.78
N THR A 528 1.97 -2.85 27.99
CA THR A 528 0.66 -2.25 27.71
C THR A 528 0.34 -2.24 26.22
N LEU A 529 1.31 -1.93 25.37
CA LEU A 529 1.16 -2.01 23.92
C LEU A 529 0.87 -3.45 23.49
N LEU A 530 1.63 -4.43 23.99
CA LEU A 530 1.44 -5.84 23.64
C LEU A 530 0.09 -6.37 24.10
N GLU A 531 -0.36 -6.00 25.31
CA GLU A 531 -1.67 -6.36 25.84
C GLU A 531 -2.79 -5.77 24.97
N THR A 532 -2.69 -4.49 24.61
CA THR A 532 -3.67 -3.83 23.72
C THR A 532 -3.67 -4.48 22.34
N MET A 533 -2.49 -4.85 21.83
CA MET A 533 -2.36 -5.55 20.57
C MET A 533 -2.90 -6.98 20.63
N THR A 534 -2.97 -7.63 21.78
CA THR A 534 -3.40 -9.05 21.91
C THR A 534 -4.87 -9.17 22.28
N ASN A 535 -5.34 -8.32 23.20
CA ASN A 535 -6.65 -8.40 23.82
C ASN A 535 -7.52 -7.14 23.59
N GLY A 536 -7.03 -6.17 22.80
CA GLY A 536 -7.77 -4.95 22.46
C GLY A 536 -8.96 -5.20 21.53
N ALA A 537 -9.72 -4.12 21.25
CA ALA A 537 -10.99 -4.17 20.52
C ALA A 537 -10.91 -4.97 19.21
N CYS A 538 -9.90 -4.74 18.37
CA CYS A 538 -9.80 -5.42 17.06
C CYS A 538 -9.64 -6.94 17.19
N ASN A 539 -8.84 -7.40 18.15
CA ASN A 539 -8.70 -8.82 18.42
C ASN A 539 -9.98 -9.43 19.01
N ARG A 540 -10.62 -8.72 19.94
CA ARG A 540 -11.89 -9.14 20.54
C ARG A 540 -13.00 -9.26 19.49
N ILE A 541 -13.14 -8.26 18.62
CA ILE A 541 -14.12 -8.23 17.52
C ILE A 541 -13.86 -9.39 16.54
N MET A 542 -12.59 -9.62 16.18
CA MET A 542 -12.20 -10.70 15.27
C MET A 542 -12.16 -12.09 15.94
N ARG A 543 -12.37 -12.19 17.25
CA ARG A 543 -12.18 -13.41 18.05
C ARG A 543 -10.82 -14.07 17.83
N ASN A 544 -9.78 -13.25 17.73
CA ASN A 544 -8.40 -13.66 17.61
C ASN A 544 -7.64 -13.17 18.85
N SER A 545 -6.63 -13.92 19.29
CA SER A 545 -5.80 -13.58 20.46
C SER A 545 -4.34 -13.49 20.05
N SER A 546 -4.08 -12.87 18.90
CA SER A 546 -2.73 -12.73 18.35
C SER A 546 -2.35 -11.25 18.20
N PRO A 547 -1.16 -10.84 18.66
CA PRO A 547 -0.67 -9.48 18.44
C PRO A 547 -0.31 -9.19 16.97
N THR A 548 -0.45 -10.18 16.08
CA THR A 548 -0.12 -10.09 14.66
C THR A 548 -1.35 -10.11 13.74
N ILE A 549 -2.54 -9.81 14.27
CA ILE A 549 -3.74 -9.60 13.44
C ILE A 549 -3.53 -8.49 12.42
N SER A 550 -4.35 -8.50 11.36
CA SER A 550 -4.26 -7.56 10.24
C SER A 550 -4.76 -6.14 10.53
N GLN A 551 -5.03 -5.78 11.79
CA GLN A 551 -5.65 -4.49 12.15
C GLN A 551 -5.08 -3.96 13.47
N PHE A 552 -5.06 -2.63 13.61
CA PHE A 552 -4.71 -1.95 14.86
C PHE A 552 -5.88 -1.11 15.36
N SER A 553 -6.11 -1.11 16.67
CA SER A 553 -7.03 -0.15 17.27
C SER A 553 -6.39 1.24 17.35
N ILE A 554 -7.20 2.29 17.32
CA ILE A 554 -6.74 3.66 17.58
C ILE A 554 -6.03 3.75 18.95
N ALA A 555 -6.47 3.00 19.97
CA ALA A 555 -5.76 2.90 21.25
C ALA A 555 -4.31 2.39 21.10
N THR A 556 -4.10 1.35 20.28
CA THR A 556 -2.76 0.79 20.01
C THR A 556 -1.87 1.85 19.37
N LEU A 557 -2.38 2.57 18.39
CA LEU A 557 -1.63 3.57 17.63
C LEU A 557 -1.34 4.82 18.46
N ARG A 558 -2.25 5.22 19.34
CA ARG A 558 -2.02 6.28 20.33
C ARG A 558 -0.86 5.91 21.24
N ARG A 559 -0.86 4.69 21.80
CA ARG A 559 0.25 4.20 22.64
C ARG A 559 1.57 4.15 21.87
N PHE A 560 1.55 3.71 20.62
CA PHE A 560 2.72 3.73 19.74
C PHE A 560 3.31 5.15 19.61
N VAL A 561 2.48 6.15 19.29
CA VAL A 561 2.90 7.55 19.16
C VAL A 561 3.53 8.07 20.46
N GLU A 562 2.91 7.80 21.62
CA GLU A 562 3.46 8.18 22.92
C GLU A 562 4.85 7.60 23.19
N LEU A 563 5.02 6.30 22.91
CA LEU A 563 6.29 5.61 23.12
C LEU A 563 7.37 6.15 22.18
N TYR A 564 7.01 6.41 20.92
CA TYR A 564 7.91 7.00 19.94
C TYR A 564 8.39 8.39 20.40
N ASP A 565 7.48 9.26 20.84
CA ASP A 565 7.83 10.60 21.32
C ASP A 565 8.71 10.54 22.58
N LYS A 566 8.39 9.66 23.55
CA LYS A 566 9.23 9.45 24.74
C LYS A 566 10.64 9.00 24.39
N ALA A 567 10.80 8.15 23.37
CA ALA A 567 12.10 7.71 22.90
C ALA A 567 12.90 8.85 22.22
N SER A 568 12.21 9.74 21.50
CA SER A 568 12.82 10.89 20.82
C SER A 568 13.31 11.98 21.77
N ILE A 569 12.66 12.15 22.94
CA ILE A 569 12.96 13.19 23.93
C ILE A 569 14.18 12.83 24.80
N LYS A 570 14.54 11.54 24.94
CA LYS A 570 15.72 11.17 25.74
C LYS A 570 16.98 11.81 25.13
N PRO A 571 17.62 12.79 25.82
CA PRO A 571 18.85 13.36 25.31
C PRO A 571 19.87 12.23 25.19
N ARG A 572 20.54 12.14 24.04
CA ARG A 572 21.79 11.39 23.91
C ARG A 572 22.71 11.89 25.03
N LYS A 573 22.73 11.19 26.17
CA LYS A 573 23.75 11.42 27.21
C LYS A 573 25.07 11.28 26.49
N THR A 574 25.74 12.41 26.31
CA THR A 574 27.03 12.54 25.67
C THR A 574 27.99 11.48 26.21
N GLU A 575 28.26 10.45 25.41
CA GLU A 575 29.37 9.50 25.64
C GLU A 575 30.73 10.22 25.73
N LYS A 576 30.80 11.51 25.37
CA LYS A 576 31.97 12.38 25.63
C LYS A 576 32.31 12.52 27.12
N ALA A 577 31.39 12.31 28.06
CA ALA A 577 31.70 12.45 29.49
C ALA A 577 32.44 11.24 30.10
N LYS A 578 32.44 10.06 29.44
CA LYS A 578 33.19 8.87 29.91
C LYS A 578 34.59 8.73 29.29
N ARG A 579 34.90 9.45 28.19
CA ARG A 579 36.25 9.46 27.59
C ARG A 579 37.23 10.46 28.23
N LEU A 580 36.76 11.44 29.00
CA LEU A 580 37.61 12.46 29.64
C LEU A 580 38.02 12.14 31.10
N LYS A 581 37.56 11.02 31.68
CA LYS A 581 37.98 10.57 33.03
C LYS A 581 38.92 9.36 33.04
N LYS A 582 39.41 8.92 31.88
CA LYS A 582 40.30 7.74 31.78
C LYS A 582 41.73 8.06 31.30
N THR A 583 42.14 9.34 31.29
CA THR A 583 43.47 9.76 30.81
C THR A 583 44.24 10.65 31.80
N VAL A 584 43.98 10.52 33.10
CA VAL A 584 44.87 11.08 34.14
C VAL A 584 45.04 10.05 35.24
N LEU A 585 45.95 9.10 35.02
CA LEU A 585 46.67 8.32 36.03
C LEU A 585 47.54 7.33 35.27
N VAL A 586 48.78 7.72 34.92
CA VAL A 586 50.00 6.88 34.99
C VAL A 586 51.23 7.79 34.81
N SER A 587 52.13 7.68 35.78
CA SER A 587 53.58 7.96 35.82
C SER A 587 54.11 9.39 35.63
N HIS A 588 54.48 10.02 36.73
CA HIS A 588 55.66 10.89 36.81
C HIS A 588 56.73 10.18 37.66
N SER A 589 57.76 9.68 36.98
CA SER A 589 59.00 9.17 37.58
C SER A 589 60.12 9.41 36.57
N THR A 590 60.85 10.52 36.70
CA THR A 590 62.33 10.57 36.70
C THR A 590 62.84 12.02 36.84
N ARG A 591 63.75 12.19 37.81
CA ARG A 591 64.78 13.24 37.96
C ARG A 591 65.66 13.27 36.68
N LYS A 592 66.38 14.31 36.22
CA LYS A 592 67.07 15.46 36.85
C LYS A 592 67.63 16.36 35.69
N ARG A 593 67.63 17.71 35.89
CA ARG A 593 68.58 18.80 35.50
C ARG A 593 69.68 18.54 34.44
N CYS A 594 70.15 19.43 33.54
CA CYS A 594 70.11 20.90 33.25
C CYS A 594 70.87 21.10 31.88
N PRO A 595 71.29 22.31 31.40
CA PRO A 595 70.53 23.48 30.94
C PRO A 595 71.04 24.08 29.58
N ASN A 596 70.39 25.16 29.12
CA ASN A 596 70.85 26.21 28.18
C ASN A 596 70.96 25.94 26.66
N GLY A 597 70.47 26.90 25.86
CA GLY A 597 71.12 27.28 24.61
C GLY A 597 70.24 27.49 23.37
N SER A 598 69.65 28.68 23.26
CA SER A 598 69.53 29.53 22.05
C SER A 598 69.31 28.92 20.64
N ARG A 599 68.17 29.33 20.04
CA ARG A 599 67.99 29.91 18.67
C ARG A 599 69.05 29.58 17.59
N LYS A 600 68.59 29.02 16.46
CA LYS A 600 68.71 29.57 15.08
C LYS A 600 68.13 28.63 14.02
N ASN A 601 67.40 29.22 13.05
CA ASN A 601 67.41 29.02 11.58
C ASN A 601 67.41 27.57 11.03
N LYS A 602 66.59 27.14 10.05
CA LYS A 602 66.24 27.62 8.69
C LYS A 602 65.23 26.56 8.16
N LEU A 603 64.11 26.89 7.50
CA LEU A 603 63.93 27.20 6.07
C LEU A 603 64.45 26.13 5.10
N GLY A 604 63.54 25.54 4.31
CA GLY A 604 63.80 24.69 3.13
C GLY A 604 62.75 23.58 2.97
N GLN A 605 61.64 23.81 2.26
CA GLN A 605 61.42 23.47 0.83
C GLN A 605 61.44 21.95 0.55
N CYS A 606 60.28 21.39 0.14
CA CYS A 606 60.00 20.86 -1.23
C CYS A 606 60.70 19.52 -1.53
N ILE A 607 60.20 18.52 -2.25
CA ILE A 607 59.04 18.23 -3.12
C ILE A 607 59.25 16.74 -3.54
N LYS A 608 58.18 15.95 -3.69
CA LYS A 608 58.05 14.66 -4.45
C LYS A 608 59.00 13.50 -4.04
N TYR A 609 58.77 12.20 -4.27
CA TYR A 609 58.02 11.34 -5.22
C TYR A 609 57.46 10.14 -4.41
N LEU A 610 56.21 9.68 -4.62
CA LEU A 610 55.80 8.56 -5.51
C LEU A 610 56.37 7.16 -5.15
N HIS A 611 55.42 6.22 -4.99
CA HIS A 611 55.48 4.75 -4.95
C HIS A 611 56.09 4.04 -3.74
N ARG A 612 55.22 3.42 -2.91
CA ARG A 612 54.70 2.07 -3.16
C ARG A 612 53.34 1.88 -2.52
#